data_AF-A0A6I1R0Q0-F1
#
_entry.id   AF-A0A6I1R0Q0-F1
#
_cell.length_a   1.000
_cell.length_b   1.000
_cell.length_c   1.000
_cell.angle_alpha   90.00
_cell.angle_beta   90.00
_cell.angle_gamma   90.00
#
_symmetry.space_group_name_H-M   'P 1'
#
loop_
_entity.id
_entity.type
_entity.pdbx_description
1 polymer ?
#
loop_
_entity_poly.entity_id
_entity_poly.type
_entity_poly.pdbx_seq_one_letter_code
_entity_poly.pdbx_strand_id
1 'polypeptide(L)'
;MVQLKQAQKNQLKALIREFKRLQSRLQTIHNKTGYEDLGHGVLALQIAQHTVEETLEHTGLGGEIQHKSNPKAHRQAKEWHKVVKGMQAQGGRFLKTHPSEDLETALKALAIAEGSLQEVAEHYE
;
A
#
# COMPACT_ATOMS: atom_id res chain seq x y z
N MET A 1 28.64 7.61 7.40
CA MET A 1 27.46 6.71 7.27
C MET A 1 26.28 7.11 8.15
N VAL A 2 26.47 7.41 9.44
CA VAL A 2 25.35 7.80 10.35
C VAL A 2 24.59 9.05 9.88
N GLN A 3 25.31 10.08 9.44
CA GLN A 3 24.69 11.32 8.90
C GLN A 3 23.87 11.06 7.62
N LEU A 4 24.32 10.16 6.74
CA LEU A 4 23.60 9.77 5.53
C LEU A 4 22.28 9.05 5.87
N LYS A 5 22.32 8.09 6.80
CA LYS A 5 21.13 7.38 7.30
C LYS A 5 20.12 8.34 7.93
N GLN A 6 20.59 9.32 8.70
CA GLN A 6 19.71 10.32 9.32
C GLN A 6 19.07 11.26 8.29
N ALA A 7 19.82 11.68 7.26
CA ALA A 7 19.29 12.49 6.18
C ALA A 7 18.20 11.74 5.39
N GLN A 8 18.45 10.48 5.03
CA GLN A 8 17.47 9.61 4.36
C GLN A 8 16.19 9.43 5.19
N LYS A 9 16.34 9.15 6.49
CA LYS A 9 15.21 9.05 7.42
C LYS A 9 14.38 10.34 7.45
N ASN A 10 15.04 11.50 7.51
CA ASN A 10 14.36 12.79 7.53
C ASN A 10 13.62 13.07 6.20
N GLN A 11 14.20 12.70 5.07
CA GLN A 11 13.56 12.82 3.75
C GLN A 11 12.29 11.98 3.66
N LEU A 12 12.35 10.71 4.03
CA LEU A 12 11.18 9.82 4.02
C LEU A 12 10.08 10.31 4.98
N LYS A 13 10.46 10.80 6.16
CA LYS A 13 9.51 11.44 7.10
C LYS A 13 8.85 12.70 6.55
N ALA A 14 9.59 13.49 5.77
CA ALA A 14 9.04 14.68 5.12
C ALA A 14 8.00 14.28 4.04
N LEU A 15 8.29 13.24 3.25
CA LEU A 15 7.33 12.70 2.27
C LEU A 15 6.04 12.24 2.93
N ILE A 16 6.12 11.49 4.03
CA ILE A 16 4.93 11.05 4.79
C ILE A 16 4.07 12.24 5.23
N ARG A 17 4.68 13.34 5.68
CA ARG A 17 3.95 14.55 6.09
C ARG A 17 3.27 15.23 4.91
N GLU A 18 3.95 15.32 3.77
CA GLU A 18 3.37 15.92 2.57
C GLU A 18 2.22 15.07 2.02
N PHE A 19 2.32 13.73 2.04
CA PHE A 19 1.20 12.86 1.69
C PHE A 19 -0.01 13.12 2.58
N LYS A 20 0.15 13.16 3.91
CA LYS A 20 -0.95 13.47 4.85
C LYS A 20 -1.57 14.83 4.57
N ARG A 21 -0.74 15.84 4.29
CA ARG A 21 -1.21 17.19 3.96
C ARG A 21 -2.03 17.20 2.67
N LEU A 22 -1.57 16.52 1.62
CA LEU A 22 -2.27 16.41 0.35
C LEU A 22 -3.57 15.61 0.50
N GLN A 23 -3.55 14.47 1.22
CA GLN A 23 -4.76 13.68 1.52
C GLN A 23 -5.85 14.56 2.14
N SER A 24 -5.54 15.31 3.19
CA SER A 24 -6.51 16.20 3.86
C SER A 24 -7.07 17.27 2.93
N ARG A 25 -6.23 17.84 2.05
CA ARG A 25 -6.66 18.84 1.06
C ARG A 25 -7.59 18.22 0.02
N LEU A 26 -7.22 17.08 -0.56
CA LEU A 26 -8.02 16.36 -1.54
C LEU A 26 -9.35 15.92 -0.93
N GLN A 27 -9.33 15.35 0.27
CA GLN A 27 -10.54 14.93 0.99
C GLN A 27 -11.49 16.11 1.24
N THR A 28 -10.95 17.27 1.61
CA THR A 28 -11.77 18.47 1.83
C THR A 28 -12.47 18.91 0.55
N ILE A 29 -11.78 18.86 -0.59
CA ILE A 29 -12.38 19.22 -1.89
C ILE A 29 -13.38 18.16 -2.31
N HIS A 30 -13.03 16.88 -2.21
CA HIS A 30 -13.93 15.76 -2.49
C HIS A 30 -15.25 15.88 -1.71
N ASN A 31 -15.18 16.11 -0.39
CA ASN A 31 -16.36 16.26 0.46
C ASN A 31 -17.25 17.45 0.06
N LYS A 32 -16.68 18.47 -0.58
CA LYS A 32 -17.42 19.66 -1.03
C LYS A 32 -18.03 19.47 -2.42
N THR A 33 -17.34 18.78 -3.32
CA THR A 33 -17.73 18.68 -4.73
C THR A 33 -18.40 17.36 -5.10
N GLY A 34 -18.18 16.31 -4.31
CA GLY A 34 -18.60 14.94 -4.64
C GLY A 34 -17.85 14.32 -5.81
N TYR A 35 -16.67 14.85 -6.18
CA TYR A 35 -15.90 14.30 -7.31
C TYR A 35 -15.16 13.03 -6.90
N GLU A 36 -15.61 11.88 -7.40
CA GLU A 36 -15.04 10.56 -7.09
C GLU A 36 -13.55 10.44 -7.42
N ASP A 37 -13.06 11.10 -8.48
CA ASP A 37 -11.64 11.10 -8.84
C ASP A 37 -10.75 11.67 -7.73
N LEU A 38 -11.27 12.61 -6.93
CA LEU A 38 -10.55 13.12 -5.76
C LEU A 38 -10.52 12.07 -4.63
N GLY A 39 -11.55 11.23 -4.52
CA GLY A 39 -11.58 10.08 -3.62
C GLY A 39 -10.53 9.03 -4.02
N HIS A 40 -10.41 8.74 -5.32
CA HIS A 40 -9.34 7.89 -5.86
C HIS A 40 -7.95 8.48 -5.55
N GLY A 41 -7.78 9.79 -5.70
CA GLY A 41 -6.55 10.49 -5.35
C GLY A 41 -6.18 10.38 -3.86
N VAL A 42 -7.17 10.43 -2.95
CA VAL A 42 -6.94 10.21 -1.50
C VAL A 42 -6.44 8.78 -1.24
N LEU A 43 -7.11 7.78 -1.81
CA LEU A 43 -6.72 6.36 -1.66
C LEU A 43 -5.29 6.12 -2.18
N ALA A 44 -4.95 6.67 -3.34
CA ALA A 44 -3.61 6.57 -3.91
C ALA A 44 -2.54 7.19 -2.99
N LEU A 45 -2.82 8.35 -2.39
CA LEU A 45 -1.90 8.98 -1.44
C LEU A 45 -1.79 8.21 -0.12
N GLN A 46 -2.82 7.50 0.32
CA GLN A 46 -2.75 6.61 1.49
C GLN A 46 -1.83 5.42 1.21
N ILE A 47 -1.97 4.79 0.05
CA ILE A 47 -1.07 3.71 -0.40
C ILE A 47 0.38 4.21 -0.47
N ALA A 48 0.62 5.38 -1.09
CA ALA A 48 1.95 5.97 -1.19
C ALA A 48 2.57 6.25 0.19
N GLN A 49 1.76 6.73 1.14
CA GLN A 49 2.19 6.94 2.52
C GLN A 49 2.62 5.63 3.18
N HIS A 50 1.78 4.59 3.12
CA HIS A 50 2.09 3.30 3.74
C HIS A 50 3.33 2.65 3.14
N THR A 51 3.51 2.73 1.81
CA THR A 51 4.72 2.21 1.14
C THR A 51 6.00 2.89 1.63
N VAL A 52 5.95 4.20 1.93
CA VAL A 52 7.11 4.94 2.47
C VAL A 52 7.33 4.63 3.96
N GLU A 53 6.27 4.40 4.72
CA GLU A 53 6.35 3.89 6.11
C GLU A 53 7.03 2.51 6.14
N GLU A 54 6.59 1.56 5.31
CA GLU A 54 7.22 0.24 5.16
C GLU A 54 8.70 0.35 4.72
N THR A 55 9.01 1.26 3.80
CA THR A 55 10.40 1.51 3.39
C THR A 55 11.26 1.99 4.57
N LEU A 56 10.74 2.84 5.43
CA LEU A 56 11.44 3.25 6.66
C LEU A 56 11.71 2.04 7.56
N GLU A 57 10.73 1.16 7.72
CA GLU A 57 10.82 -0.03 8.57
C GLU A 57 11.82 -1.05 8.02
N HIS A 58 11.68 -1.46 6.75
CA HIS A 58 12.57 -2.44 6.10
C HIS A 58 14.02 -1.97 5.94
N THR A 59 14.28 -0.65 5.93
CA THR A 59 15.64 -0.09 5.94
C THR A 59 16.25 0.02 7.35
N GLY A 60 15.52 -0.36 8.39
CA GLY A 60 15.92 -0.22 9.80
C GLY A 60 15.94 1.24 10.28
N LEU A 61 15.37 2.17 9.51
CA LEU A 61 15.31 3.59 9.86
C LEU A 61 14.05 3.92 10.69
N GLY A 62 13.01 3.10 10.60
CA GLY A 62 11.70 3.25 11.24
C GLY A 62 11.59 2.69 12.65
N GLY A 63 12.45 1.73 13.03
CA GLY A 63 12.31 0.91 14.24
C GLY A 63 12.10 -0.57 13.86
N GLU A 64 12.04 -1.47 14.85
CA GLU A 64 11.73 -2.88 14.62
C GLU A 64 10.21 -3.11 14.62
N ILE A 65 9.73 -3.90 13.67
CA ILE A 65 8.35 -4.39 13.63
C ILE A 65 8.22 -5.47 14.70
N GLN A 66 7.25 -5.31 15.61
CA GLN A 66 6.92 -6.37 16.55
C GLN A 66 6.05 -7.42 15.86
N HIS A 67 6.65 -8.55 15.50
CA HIS A 67 5.90 -9.73 15.06
C HIS A 67 5.18 -10.35 16.25
N LYS A 68 3.86 -10.21 16.30
CA LYS A 68 3.00 -10.87 17.28
C LYS A 68 2.28 -12.03 16.62
N SER A 69 2.56 -13.25 17.08
CA SER A 69 1.86 -14.45 16.61
C SER A 69 0.34 -14.27 16.66
N ASN A 70 -0.32 -14.58 15.55
CA ASN A 70 -1.78 -14.64 15.47
C ASN A 70 -2.21 -15.73 14.45
N PRO A 71 -2.41 -16.97 14.92
CA PRO A 71 -2.73 -18.10 14.06
C PRO A 71 -4.03 -17.93 13.25
N LYS A 72 -4.98 -17.12 13.74
CA LYS A 72 -6.21 -16.83 13.01
C LYS A 72 -5.93 -15.89 11.84
N ALA A 73 -5.21 -14.79 12.10
CA ALA A 73 -4.81 -13.85 11.06
C ALA A 73 -3.95 -14.53 9.99
N HIS A 74 -3.00 -15.38 10.41
CA HIS A 74 -2.16 -16.18 9.52
C HIS A 74 -2.95 -17.04 8.54
N ARG A 75 -3.89 -17.86 9.06
CA ARG A 75 -4.73 -18.73 8.22
C ARG A 75 -5.57 -17.92 7.23
N GLN A 76 -6.17 -16.85 7.72
CA GLN A 76 -7.06 -16.00 6.93
C GLN A 76 -6.28 -15.23 5.84
N ALA A 77 -5.06 -14.76 6.15
CA ALA A 77 -4.16 -14.15 5.19
C ALA A 77 -3.77 -15.13 4.08
N LYS A 78 -3.45 -16.40 4.41
CA LYS A 78 -3.17 -17.45 3.41
C LYS A 78 -4.35 -17.73 2.48
N GLU A 79 -5.58 -17.71 2.99
CA GLU A 79 -6.79 -17.90 2.18
C GLU A 79 -7.03 -16.71 1.25
N TRP A 80 -6.97 -15.49 1.78
CA TRP A 80 -7.15 -14.27 0.99
C TRP A 80 -6.07 -14.07 -0.05
N HIS A 81 -4.82 -14.41 0.25
CA HIS A 81 -3.71 -14.36 -0.70
C HIS A 81 -4.01 -15.17 -1.97
N LYS A 82 -4.60 -16.37 -1.82
CA LYS A 82 -5.03 -17.19 -2.98
C LYS A 82 -6.12 -16.51 -3.80
N VAL A 83 -7.07 -15.86 -3.14
CA VAL A 83 -8.16 -15.13 -3.80
C VAL A 83 -7.61 -13.96 -4.60
N VAL A 84 -6.77 -13.12 -3.99
CA VAL A 84 -6.15 -11.95 -4.64
C VAL A 84 -5.32 -12.38 -5.85
N LYS A 85 -4.50 -13.42 -5.71
CA LYS A 85 -3.71 -13.99 -6.81
C LYS A 85 -4.59 -14.48 -7.96
N GLY A 86 -5.71 -15.11 -7.63
CA GLY A 86 -6.71 -15.51 -8.62
C GLY A 86 -7.32 -14.33 -9.38
N MET A 87 -7.66 -13.25 -8.68
CA MET A 87 -8.19 -12.00 -9.26
C MET A 87 -7.18 -11.34 -10.20
N GLN A 88 -5.91 -11.22 -9.79
CA GLN A 88 -4.87 -10.67 -10.65
C GLN A 88 -4.69 -11.48 -11.94
N ALA A 89 -4.67 -12.81 -11.83
CA ALA A 89 -4.52 -13.67 -13.00
C ALA A 89 -5.70 -13.54 -13.97
N GLN A 90 -6.93 -13.38 -13.46
CA GLN A 90 -8.11 -13.12 -14.27
C GLN A 90 -8.07 -11.75 -14.93
N GLY A 91 -7.82 -10.69 -14.15
CA GLY A 91 -7.72 -9.32 -14.66
C GLY A 91 -6.58 -9.16 -15.67
N GLY A 92 -5.43 -9.78 -15.44
CA GLY A 92 -4.29 -9.76 -16.36
C GLY A 92 -4.59 -10.47 -17.70
N ARG A 93 -5.41 -11.53 -17.69
CA ARG A 93 -5.91 -12.12 -18.96
C ARG A 93 -6.85 -11.18 -19.68
N PHE A 94 -7.76 -10.53 -18.95
CA PHE A 94 -8.69 -9.58 -19.53
C PHE A 94 -7.97 -8.39 -20.17
N LEU A 95 -7.00 -7.80 -19.46
CA LEU A 95 -6.21 -6.65 -19.92
C LEU A 95 -5.49 -6.91 -21.26
N LYS A 96 -4.98 -8.13 -21.48
CA LYS A 96 -4.35 -8.52 -22.76
C LYS A 96 -5.28 -8.38 -23.97
N THR A 97 -6.57 -8.52 -23.74
CA THR A 97 -7.60 -8.45 -24.79
C THR A 97 -8.31 -7.11 -24.82
N HIS A 98 -8.28 -6.37 -23.71
CA HIS A 98 -8.97 -5.10 -23.53
C HIS A 98 -8.07 -4.15 -22.72
N PRO A 99 -7.20 -3.37 -23.38
CA PRO A 99 -6.36 -2.38 -22.70
C PRO A 99 -7.24 -1.36 -21.96
N SER A 100 -6.96 -1.16 -20.67
CA SER A 100 -7.69 -0.24 -19.80
C SER A 100 -6.76 0.23 -18.68
N GLU A 101 -6.59 1.55 -18.57
CA GLU A 101 -5.79 2.19 -17.53
C GLU A 101 -6.35 1.92 -16.12
N ASP A 102 -7.68 1.91 -15.99
CA ASP A 102 -8.36 1.60 -14.73
C ASP A 102 -8.09 0.15 -14.30
N LEU A 103 -8.10 -0.79 -15.24
CA LEU A 103 -7.79 -2.19 -14.97
C LEU A 103 -6.31 -2.38 -14.62
N GLU A 104 -5.39 -1.67 -15.28
CA GLU A 104 -3.97 -1.66 -14.88
C GLU A 104 -3.80 -1.15 -13.45
N THR A 105 -4.53 -0.09 -13.09
CA THR A 105 -4.51 0.48 -11.75
C THR A 105 -5.07 -0.50 -10.72
N ALA A 106 -6.19 -1.17 -11.02
CA ALA A 106 -6.74 -2.21 -10.17
C ALA A 106 -5.77 -3.38 -9.96
N LEU A 107 -5.06 -3.80 -11.02
CA LEU A 107 -4.05 -4.87 -10.93
C LEU A 107 -2.85 -4.46 -10.06
N LYS A 108 -2.40 -3.21 -10.13
CA LYS A 108 -1.37 -2.66 -9.23
C LYS A 108 -1.84 -2.66 -7.78
N ALA A 109 -3.09 -2.27 -7.52
CA ALA A 109 -3.67 -2.33 -6.16
C ALA A 109 -3.75 -3.76 -5.62
N LEU A 110 -4.15 -4.73 -6.46
CA LEU A 110 -4.15 -6.14 -6.08
C LEU A 110 -2.74 -6.69 -5.81
N ALA A 111 -1.70 -6.21 -6.50
CA ALA A 111 -0.31 -6.58 -6.22
C ALA A 111 0.18 -6.08 -4.85
N ILE A 112 -0.23 -4.88 -4.44
CA ILE A 112 0.03 -4.40 -3.08
C ILE A 112 -0.67 -5.30 -2.06
N ALA A 113 -1.95 -5.60 -2.29
CA ALA A 113 -2.71 -6.48 -1.39
C ALA A 113 -2.11 -7.90 -1.30
N GLU A 114 -1.62 -8.46 -2.41
CA GLU A 114 -0.93 -9.76 -2.44
C GLU A 114 0.31 -9.73 -1.55
N GLY A 115 1.18 -8.73 -1.72
CA GLY A 115 2.40 -8.57 -0.93
C GLY A 115 2.12 -8.44 0.57
N SER A 116 1.17 -7.59 0.96
CA SER A 116 0.82 -7.41 2.38
C SER A 116 0.24 -8.69 3.01
N LEU A 117 -0.56 -9.46 2.25
CA LEU A 117 -1.10 -10.74 2.74
C LEU A 117 -0.01 -11.81 2.84
N GLN A 118 0.95 -11.82 1.92
CA GLN A 118 2.10 -12.72 1.97
C GLN A 118 2.95 -12.45 3.22
N GLU A 119 3.23 -11.19 3.55
CA GLU A 119 4.00 -10.83 4.74
C GLU A 119 3.34 -11.35 6.03
N VAL A 120 2.03 -11.19 6.17
CA VAL A 120 1.27 -11.75 7.31
C VAL A 120 1.35 -13.28 7.33
N ALA A 121 1.24 -13.90 6.16
CA ALA A 121 1.28 -15.35 5.99
C ALA A 121 2.68 -15.98 6.17
N GLU A 122 3.75 -15.18 6.23
CA GLU A 122 5.13 -15.65 6.42
C GLU A 122 5.66 -15.36 7.84
N HIS A 123 5.21 -14.26 8.46
CA HIS A 123 5.86 -13.76 9.68
C HIS A 123 5.00 -13.81 10.97
N TYR A 124 3.72 -14.21 10.89
CA TYR A 124 2.78 -14.11 12.02
C TYR A 124 2.12 -15.45 12.41
N GLU A 125 2.85 -16.57 12.24
CA GLU A 125 2.40 -17.94 12.61
C GLU A 125 1.99 -18.08 14.08
#